data_AF-A0A2D4MGK4-F1
#
_entry.id   AF-A0A2D4MGK4-F1
#
_cell.length_a   1.000
_cell.length_b   1.000
_cell.length_c   1.000
_cell.angle_alpha   90.00
_cell.angle_beta   90.00
_cell.angle_gamma   90.00
#
_symmetry.space_group_name_H-M   'P 1'
#
loop_
_entity.id
_entity.type
_entity.pdbx_description
1 polymer ?
#
loop_
_entity_poly.entity_id
_entity_poly.type
_entity_poly.pdbx_seq_one_letter_code
_entity_poly.pdbx_strand_id
1 'polypeptide(L)'
;YCPAHILHNCIHHGADTLEVDVENIILKIYQYFHIYAVWTGSLQEYCEFVEVEYKRLLSHSKTRWLSLFPGITKLLQMHSALKSFFLGQSNPPAVLKTFFEHEFSELYLWHMHSLMNAFHLHIEEMERENNSLVVVMKTLDSVHTILLDRRAQNFMSLTVKGMLADKRKEGLEEGCDAFSDAVRRLYSHCIDYLEMWMASLQEFSCFAWMALSETPSWSDVEACITYLIEKGVEIDDIRCFDQFNNLKKFVEASSDEEEFQHLLSHQKWTKYFLKAKAIECYSELLKIAQFFFAIPSHSVNMEWSASFH
;
A
#
# COMPACT_ATOMS: atom_id res chain seq x y z
N TYR A 1 12.04 9.07 2.29
CA TYR A 1 11.35 7.82 2.64
C TYR A 1 10.85 7.13 1.38
N CYS A 2 11.10 5.82 1.22
CA CYS A 2 10.54 5.05 0.09
C CYS A 2 8.99 5.10 0.13
N PRO A 3 8.29 5.40 -0.98
CA PRO A 3 6.83 5.43 -1.02
C PRO A 3 6.17 4.15 -0.54
N ALA A 4 6.72 2.99 -0.91
CA ALA A 4 6.22 1.70 -0.44
C ALA A 4 6.28 1.59 1.09
N HIS A 5 7.27 2.21 1.75
CA HIS A 5 7.32 2.26 3.22
C HIS A 5 6.18 3.07 3.83
N ILE A 6 5.63 4.07 3.13
CA ILE A 6 4.46 4.81 3.62
C ILE A 6 3.27 3.85 3.73
N LEU A 7 3.00 3.07 2.69
CA LEU A 7 1.92 2.08 2.71
C LEU A 7 2.18 0.94 3.71
N HIS A 8 3.42 0.47 3.83
CA HIS A 8 3.77 -0.55 4.84
C HIS A 8 3.54 -0.04 6.26
N ASN A 9 4.06 1.14 6.57
CA ASN A 9 3.90 1.73 7.89
C ASN A 9 2.44 2.10 8.18
N CYS A 10 1.65 2.46 7.17
CA CYS A 10 0.21 2.68 7.32
C CYS A 10 -0.48 1.43 7.88
N ILE A 11 -0.22 0.25 7.28
CA ILE A 11 -0.79 -1.01 7.77
C ILE A 11 -0.27 -1.33 9.18
N HIS A 12 1.03 -1.17 9.42
CA HIS A 12 1.64 -1.43 10.74
C HIS A 12 1.03 -0.54 11.83
N HIS A 13 0.92 0.76 11.57
CA HIS A 13 0.34 1.75 12.49
C HIS A 13 -1.13 1.44 12.82
N GLY A 14 -1.90 0.96 11.85
CA GLY A 14 -3.26 0.48 12.11
C GLY A 14 -3.29 -0.84 12.88
N ALA A 15 -2.43 -1.79 12.53
CA ALA A 15 -2.36 -3.12 13.15
C ALA A 15 -1.92 -3.07 14.62
N ASP A 16 -1.06 -2.12 15.00
CA ASP A 16 -0.60 -1.91 16.38
C ASP A 16 -1.74 -1.57 17.36
N THR A 17 -2.91 -1.17 16.84
CA THR A 17 -4.11 -0.90 17.65
C THR A 17 -4.94 -2.16 17.97
N LEU A 18 -4.60 -3.29 17.35
CA LEU A 18 -5.30 -4.55 17.56
C LEU A 18 -4.80 -5.24 18.83
N GLU A 19 -5.70 -6.00 19.46
CA GLU A 19 -5.36 -6.82 20.63
C GLU A 19 -4.41 -7.98 20.27
N VAL A 20 -4.49 -8.45 19.03
CA VAL A 20 -3.69 -9.55 18.52
C VAL A 20 -2.64 -9.04 17.54
N ASP A 21 -1.38 -9.18 17.92
CA ASP A 21 -0.23 -8.86 17.08
C ASP A 21 0.02 -9.96 16.04
N VAL A 22 -0.69 -9.86 14.92
CA VAL A 22 -0.65 -10.84 13.83
C VAL A 22 0.78 -11.02 13.27
N GLU A 23 1.56 -9.94 13.19
CA GLU A 23 2.92 -9.99 12.68
C GLU A 23 3.81 -10.85 13.58
N ASN A 24 3.80 -10.59 14.89
CA ASN A 24 4.58 -11.36 15.84
C ASN A 24 4.12 -12.82 15.95
N ILE A 25 2.83 -13.11 15.80
CA ILE A 25 2.34 -14.49 15.77
C ILE A 25 2.91 -15.27 14.58
N ILE A 26 2.90 -14.69 13.39
CA ILE A 26 3.50 -15.32 12.20
C ILE A 26 5.00 -15.56 12.38
N LEU A 27 5.72 -14.55 12.89
CA LEU A 27 7.15 -14.66 13.19
C LEU A 27 7.42 -15.78 14.19
N LYS A 28 6.63 -15.86 15.27
CA LYS A 28 6.82 -16.84 16.34
C LYS A 28 6.53 -18.27 15.89
N ILE A 29 5.49 -18.47 15.07
CA ILE A 29 5.19 -19.78 14.47
C ILE A 29 6.33 -20.21 13.54
N TYR A 30 6.78 -19.33 12.65
CA TYR A 30 7.91 -19.64 11.76
C TYR A 30 9.17 -20.00 12.55
N GLN A 31 9.54 -19.19 13.55
CA GLN A 31 10.70 -19.44 14.39
C GLN A 31 10.62 -20.78 15.13
N TYR A 32 9.44 -21.15 15.63
CA TYR A 32 9.25 -22.42 16.32
C TYR A 32 9.61 -23.61 15.42
N PHE A 33 9.05 -23.67 14.22
CA PHE A 33 9.34 -24.77 13.28
C PHE A 33 10.71 -24.65 12.63
N HIS A 34 11.29 -23.46 12.55
CA HIS A 34 12.67 -23.28 12.09
C HIS A 34 13.69 -23.83 13.09
N ILE A 35 13.53 -23.51 14.39
CA ILE A 35 14.42 -23.97 15.45
C ILE A 35 14.23 -25.46 15.71
N TYR A 36 12.98 -25.91 15.75
CA TYR A 36 12.65 -27.30 16.05
C TYR A 36 12.13 -28.02 14.81
N ALA A 37 12.97 -28.07 13.76
CA ALA A 37 12.61 -28.62 12.45
C ALA A 37 12.00 -30.03 12.49
N VAL A 38 12.36 -30.85 13.50
CA VAL A 38 11.78 -32.18 13.75
C VAL A 38 10.25 -32.16 13.90
N TRP A 39 9.67 -31.09 14.42
CA TRP A 39 8.21 -30.97 14.56
C TRP A 39 7.48 -30.68 13.26
N THR A 40 8.19 -30.39 12.18
CA THR A 40 7.56 -30.19 10.86
C THR A 40 6.87 -31.46 10.39
N GLY A 41 7.45 -32.63 10.65
CA GLY A 41 6.82 -33.93 10.34
C GLY A 41 5.54 -34.13 11.16
N SER A 42 5.59 -33.83 12.46
CA SER A 42 4.40 -33.89 13.32
C SER A 42 3.31 -32.91 12.85
N LEU A 43 3.66 -31.68 12.46
CA LEU A 43 2.68 -30.74 11.88
C LEU A 43 2.02 -31.29 10.61
N GLN A 44 2.77 -32.00 9.76
CA GLN A 44 2.21 -32.67 8.58
C GLN A 44 1.19 -33.76 8.96
N GLU A 45 1.46 -34.55 9.99
CA GLU A 45 0.50 -35.53 10.53
C GLU A 45 -0.77 -34.84 11.03
N TYR A 46 -0.66 -33.69 11.71
CA TYR A 46 -1.84 -32.91 12.11
C TYR A 46 -2.60 -32.36 10.90
N CYS A 47 -1.90 -31.88 9.87
CA CYS A 47 -2.50 -31.44 8.60
C CYS A 47 -3.30 -32.58 7.95
N GLU A 48 -2.73 -33.78 7.85
CA GLU A 48 -3.43 -34.97 7.34
C GLU A 48 -4.65 -35.33 8.20
N PHE A 49 -4.51 -35.28 9.53
CA PHE A 49 -5.58 -35.59 10.47
C PHE A 49 -6.79 -34.64 10.35
N VAL A 50 -6.56 -33.35 10.13
CA VAL A 50 -7.64 -32.36 9.94
C VAL A 50 -8.01 -32.13 8.47
N GLU A 51 -7.52 -32.99 7.57
CA GLU A 51 -7.79 -32.94 6.12
C GLU A 51 -7.41 -31.60 5.46
N VAL A 52 -6.29 -31.02 5.88
CA VAL A 52 -5.73 -29.78 5.33
C VAL A 52 -4.41 -30.05 4.63
N GLU A 53 -4.20 -29.43 3.47
CA GLU A 53 -2.92 -29.52 2.76
C GLU A 53 -1.82 -28.76 3.50
N TYR A 54 -0.70 -29.41 3.79
CA TYR A 54 0.47 -28.75 4.36
C TYR A 54 1.03 -27.68 3.40
N LYS A 55 1.25 -26.48 3.95
CA LYS A 55 1.91 -25.36 3.25
C LYS A 55 3.19 -25.01 3.97
N ARG A 56 4.30 -24.93 3.22
CA ARG A 56 5.57 -24.48 3.80
C ARG A 56 5.44 -23.09 4.38
N LEU A 57 5.63 -22.95 5.70
CA LEU A 57 5.64 -21.69 6.41
C LEU A 57 6.66 -20.71 5.82
N LEU A 58 6.30 -19.43 5.79
CA LEU A 58 7.16 -18.36 5.29
C LEU A 58 7.76 -17.60 6.46
N SER A 59 9.04 -17.28 6.33
CA SER A 59 9.65 -16.26 7.17
C SER A 59 9.09 -14.90 6.77
N HIS A 60 8.90 -14.05 7.77
CA HIS A 60 8.61 -12.64 7.58
C HIS A 60 9.77 -11.81 8.15
N SER A 61 10.04 -10.65 7.57
CA SER A 61 10.93 -9.65 8.15
C SER A 61 10.21 -8.32 8.15
N LYS A 62 10.37 -7.55 9.23
CA LYS A 62 9.69 -6.25 9.42
C LYS A 62 9.90 -5.28 8.25
N THR A 63 11.03 -5.41 7.56
CA THR A 63 11.41 -4.60 6.39
C THR A 63 10.82 -5.06 5.07
N ARG A 64 10.14 -6.22 5.02
CA ARG A 64 9.61 -6.82 3.79
C ARG A 64 8.15 -7.24 4.00
N TRP A 65 7.27 -6.25 4.17
CA TRP A 65 5.85 -6.43 4.43
C TRP A 65 5.11 -7.29 3.40
N LEU A 66 5.56 -7.32 2.14
CA LEU A 66 5.03 -8.21 1.12
C LEU A 66 5.07 -9.70 1.52
N SER A 67 5.95 -10.12 2.44
CA SER A 67 5.94 -11.51 2.92
C SER A 67 4.92 -11.78 4.03
N LEU A 68 4.39 -10.75 4.69
CA LEU A 68 3.38 -10.92 5.74
C LEU A 68 2.05 -11.40 5.14
N PHE A 69 1.65 -10.88 3.98
CA PHE A 69 0.36 -11.23 3.36
C PHE A 69 0.32 -12.73 2.98
N PRO A 70 1.29 -13.27 2.23
CA PRO A 70 1.44 -14.70 2.02
C PRO A 70 1.61 -15.51 3.33
N GLY A 71 2.24 -14.91 4.36
CA GLY A 71 2.35 -15.50 5.69
C GLY A 71 0.99 -15.73 6.35
N ILE A 72 0.13 -14.69 6.36
CA ILE A 72 -1.25 -14.77 6.85
C ILE A 72 -2.04 -15.78 6.02
N THR A 73 -1.95 -15.73 4.68
CA THR A 73 -2.68 -16.66 3.81
C THR A 73 -2.36 -18.12 4.14
N LYS A 74 -1.08 -18.45 4.32
CA LYS A 74 -0.66 -19.83 4.67
C LYS A 74 -1.09 -20.23 6.08
N LEU A 75 -1.04 -19.30 7.02
CA LEU A 75 -1.46 -19.56 8.39
C LEU A 75 -2.97 -19.81 8.44
N LEU A 76 -3.78 -19.04 7.72
CA LEU A 76 -5.22 -19.25 7.56
C LEU A 76 -5.52 -20.61 6.91
N GLN A 77 -4.79 -20.97 5.84
CA GLN A 77 -4.94 -22.28 5.18
C GLN A 77 -4.64 -23.46 6.12
N MET A 78 -3.73 -23.29 7.07
CA MET A 78 -3.35 -24.34 8.03
C MET A 78 -3.87 -24.09 9.45
N HIS A 79 -4.84 -23.20 9.63
CA HIS A 79 -5.20 -22.70 10.95
C HIS A 79 -5.67 -23.83 11.89
N SER A 80 -6.55 -24.72 11.42
CA SER A 80 -7.05 -25.87 12.18
C SER A 80 -5.95 -26.85 12.58
N ALA A 81 -5.00 -27.11 11.68
CA ALA A 81 -3.85 -28.00 11.94
C ALA A 81 -2.90 -27.38 12.97
N LEU A 82 -2.55 -26.10 12.80
CA LEU A 82 -1.68 -25.36 13.72
C LEU A 82 -2.32 -25.25 15.12
N LYS A 83 -3.62 -24.96 15.18
CA LYS A 83 -4.39 -24.92 16.45
C LYS A 83 -4.33 -26.27 17.16
N SER A 84 -4.67 -27.35 16.46
CA SER A 84 -4.61 -28.70 17.03
C SER A 84 -3.20 -29.08 17.47
N PHE A 85 -2.19 -28.75 16.67
CA PHE A 85 -0.78 -29.00 16.99
C PHE A 85 -0.38 -28.30 18.29
N PHE A 86 -0.53 -26.98 18.38
CA PHE A 86 -0.03 -26.22 19.53
C PHE A 86 -0.83 -26.49 20.81
N LEU A 87 -2.15 -26.70 20.71
CA LEU A 87 -2.98 -27.04 21.88
C LEU A 87 -2.79 -28.50 22.32
N GLY A 88 -2.35 -29.38 21.42
CA GLY A 88 -2.01 -30.77 21.72
C GLY A 88 -0.61 -30.97 22.34
N GLN A 89 0.27 -29.96 22.25
CA GLN A 89 1.59 -30.04 22.88
C GLN A 89 1.50 -29.91 24.41
N SER A 90 2.40 -30.59 25.12
CA SER A 90 2.51 -30.46 26.58
C SER A 90 3.02 -29.09 27.02
N ASN A 91 3.97 -28.51 26.27
CA ASN A 91 4.62 -27.24 26.60
C ASN A 91 4.75 -26.32 25.36
N PRO A 92 3.64 -25.88 24.73
CA PRO A 92 3.71 -24.93 23.62
C PRO A 92 4.21 -23.55 24.11
N PRO A 93 4.80 -22.73 23.22
CA PRO A 93 5.11 -21.34 23.55
C PRO A 93 3.86 -20.60 24.02
N ALA A 94 3.92 -19.95 25.19
CA ALA A 94 2.77 -19.33 25.85
C ALA A 94 1.98 -18.38 24.93
N VAL A 95 2.69 -17.51 24.19
CA VAL A 95 2.08 -16.56 23.25
C VAL A 95 1.25 -17.29 22.16
N LEU A 96 1.75 -18.41 21.64
CA LEU A 96 1.03 -19.19 20.62
C LEU A 96 -0.16 -19.93 21.21
N LYS A 97 0.01 -20.47 22.42
CA LYS A 97 -1.10 -21.10 23.15
C LYS A 97 -2.23 -20.10 23.39
N THR A 98 -1.93 -18.94 23.97
CA THR A 98 -2.90 -17.87 24.20
C THR A 98 -3.58 -17.42 22.91
N PHE A 99 -2.83 -17.29 21.81
CA PHE A 99 -3.40 -16.98 20.51
C PHE A 99 -4.43 -18.02 20.04
N PHE A 100 -4.11 -19.31 20.09
CA PHE A 100 -5.01 -20.37 19.61
C PHE A 100 -6.20 -20.66 20.56
N GLU A 101 -6.07 -20.30 21.84
CA GLU A 101 -7.17 -20.33 22.82
C GLU A 101 -8.11 -19.12 22.71
N HIS A 102 -7.62 -17.99 22.19
CA HIS A 102 -8.40 -16.77 22.11
C HIS A 102 -9.55 -16.87 21.09
N GLU A 103 -10.77 -16.59 21.53
CA GLU A 103 -12.01 -16.77 20.74
C GLU A 103 -12.07 -15.93 19.46
N PHE A 104 -11.35 -14.80 19.42
CA PHE A 104 -11.36 -13.85 18.31
C PHE A 104 -10.03 -13.78 17.53
N SER A 105 -9.02 -14.59 17.86
CA SER A 105 -7.71 -14.49 17.20
C SER A 105 -7.76 -14.75 15.70
N GLU A 106 -8.54 -15.75 15.29
CA GLU A 106 -8.74 -16.09 13.88
C GLU A 106 -9.48 -14.97 13.12
N LEU A 107 -10.40 -14.26 13.78
CA LEU A 107 -11.09 -13.10 13.20
C LEU A 107 -10.10 -11.98 12.84
N TYR A 108 -9.12 -11.71 13.71
CA TYR A 108 -8.06 -10.74 13.41
C TYR A 108 -7.19 -11.16 12.22
N LEU A 109 -6.87 -12.45 12.07
CA LEU A 109 -6.15 -12.95 10.88
C LEU A 109 -6.93 -12.70 9.59
N TRP A 110 -8.22 -13.09 9.56
CA TRP A 110 -9.07 -12.89 8.39
C TRP A 110 -9.25 -11.41 8.05
N HIS A 111 -9.37 -10.56 9.05
CA HIS A 111 -9.47 -9.12 8.85
C HIS A 111 -8.16 -8.55 8.29
N MET A 112 -7.02 -8.88 8.88
CA MET A 112 -5.71 -8.45 8.38
C MET A 112 -5.44 -8.95 6.97
N HIS A 113 -5.82 -10.19 6.65
CA HIS A 113 -5.77 -10.70 5.28
C HIS A 113 -6.58 -9.81 4.31
N SER A 114 -7.81 -9.44 4.68
CA SER A 114 -8.67 -8.58 3.86
C SER A 114 -8.12 -7.16 3.70
N LEU A 115 -7.49 -6.61 4.75
CA LEU A 115 -6.82 -5.31 4.71
C LEU A 115 -5.60 -5.35 3.80
N MET A 116 -4.68 -6.31 4.02
CA MET A 116 -3.46 -6.43 3.24
C MET A 116 -3.75 -6.68 1.76
N ASN A 117 -4.77 -7.48 1.44
CA ASN A 117 -5.20 -7.68 0.06
C ASN A 117 -5.61 -6.36 -0.63
N ALA A 118 -6.16 -5.40 0.13
CA ALA A 118 -6.51 -4.09 -0.39
C ALA A 118 -5.28 -3.25 -0.75
N PHE A 119 -4.16 -3.46 -0.06
CA PHE A 119 -2.92 -2.73 -0.27
C PHE A 119 -1.97 -3.41 -1.25
N HIS A 120 -2.11 -4.73 -1.45
CA HIS A 120 -1.11 -5.55 -2.12
C HIS A 120 -0.71 -5.02 -3.51
N LEU A 121 -1.67 -4.77 -4.39
CA LEU A 121 -1.41 -4.24 -5.73
C LEU A 121 -0.79 -2.84 -5.70
N HIS A 122 -1.17 -2.01 -4.73
CA HIS A 122 -0.63 -0.66 -4.57
C HIS A 122 0.81 -0.66 -4.06
N ILE A 123 1.13 -1.60 -3.16
CA ILE A 123 2.50 -1.81 -2.70
C ILE A 123 3.37 -2.30 -3.87
N GLU A 124 2.91 -3.29 -4.64
CA GLU A 124 3.63 -3.78 -5.83
C GLU A 124 3.88 -2.66 -6.84
N GLU A 125 2.87 -1.82 -7.09
CA GLU A 125 3.03 -0.64 -7.96
C GLU A 125 4.07 0.34 -7.41
N MET A 126 4.08 0.59 -6.09
CA MET A 126 5.04 1.49 -5.45
C MET A 126 6.49 0.96 -5.40
N GLU A 127 6.67 -0.36 -5.39
CA GLU A 127 7.99 -1.00 -5.42
C GLU A 127 8.63 -1.02 -6.81
N ARG A 128 7.86 -0.73 -7.87
CA ARG A 128 8.39 -0.64 -9.23
C ARG A 128 9.45 0.47 -9.34
N GLU A 129 10.52 0.18 -10.09
CA GLU A 129 11.54 1.18 -10.39
C GLU A 129 10.98 2.34 -11.23
N ASN A 130 11.62 3.51 -11.11
CA ASN A 130 11.32 4.69 -11.93
C ASN A 130 9.88 5.24 -11.80
N ASN A 131 9.23 5.01 -10.65
CA ASN A 131 7.97 5.65 -10.33
C ASN A 131 8.14 7.18 -10.25
N SER A 132 7.26 7.90 -10.93
CA SER A 132 7.18 9.35 -10.83
C SER A 132 6.42 9.76 -9.56
N LEU A 133 6.62 11.00 -9.13
CA LEU A 133 5.92 11.56 -7.97
C LEU A 133 4.38 11.50 -8.13
N VAL A 134 3.88 11.74 -9.33
CA VAL A 134 2.43 11.68 -9.61
C VAL A 134 1.88 10.27 -9.43
N VAL A 135 2.62 9.24 -9.85
CA VAL A 135 2.24 7.83 -9.62
C VAL A 135 2.17 7.55 -8.13
N VAL A 136 3.15 8.03 -7.35
CA VAL A 136 3.14 7.89 -5.89
C VAL A 136 1.90 8.55 -5.28
N MET A 137 1.62 9.81 -5.61
CA MET A 137 0.46 10.54 -5.09
C MET A 137 -0.86 9.86 -5.45
N LYS A 138 -1.03 9.44 -6.70
CA LYS A 138 -2.23 8.72 -7.15
C LYS A 138 -2.43 7.39 -6.43
N THR A 139 -1.35 6.66 -6.17
CA THR A 139 -1.42 5.40 -5.43
C THR A 139 -1.80 5.61 -3.97
N LEU A 140 -1.26 6.65 -3.30
CA LEU A 140 -1.67 7.01 -1.94
C LEU A 140 -3.15 7.40 -1.87
N ASP A 141 -3.61 8.23 -2.81
CA ASP A 141 -5.01 8.68 -2.90
C ASP A 141 -5.98 7.51 -3.14
N SER A 142 -5.60 6.56 -4.00
CA SER A 142 -6.38 5.34 -4.22
C SER A 142 -6.53 4.50 -2.94
N VAL A 143 -5.44 4.33 -2.18
CA VAL A 143 -5.48 3.59 -0.91
C VAL A 143 -6.30 4.35 0.13
N HIS A 144 -6.14 5.68 0.21
CA HIS A 144 -6.91 6.54 1.11
C HIS A 144 -8.41 6.43 0.85
N THR A 145 -8.83 6.51 -0.42
CA THR A 145 -10.23 6.33 -0.83
C THR A 145 -10.76 4.95 -0.40
N ILE A 146 -10.00 3.88 -0.65
CA ILE A 146 -10.38 2.52 -0.23
C ILE A 146 -10.58 2.44 1.29
N LEU A 147 -9.69 3.04 2.07
CA LEU A 147 -9.77 3.05 3.53
C LEU A 147 -10.99 3.86 4.02
N LEU A 148 -11.23 5.04 3.43
CA LEU A 148 -12.39 5.88 3.74
C LEU A 148 -13.70 5.13 3.50
N ASP A 149 -13.84 4.48 2.35
CA ASP A 149 -15.04 3.71 1.99
C ASP A 149 -15.23 2.52 2.93
N ARG A 150 -14.15 1.79 3.22
CA ARG A 150 -14.20 0.66 4.17
C ARG A 150 -14.58 1.11 5.57
N ARG A 151 -14.05 2.25 6.06
CA ARG A 151 -14.42 2.82 7.36
C ARG A 151 -15.88 3.25 7.37
N ALA A 152 -16.32 4.01 6.36
CA ALA A 152 -17.68 4.54 6.26
C ALA A 152 -18.73 3.42 6.27
N GLN A 153 -18.43 2.30 5.63
CA GLN A 153 -19.32 1.14 5.56
C GLN A 153 -19.11 0.12 6.69
N ASN A 154 -18.21 0.37 7.64
CA ASN A 154 -17.76 -0.61 8.64
C ASN A 154 -17.43 -1.97 8.00
N PHE A 155 -16.68 -1.92 6.89
CA PHE A 155 -16.47 -3.07 6.03
C PHE A 155 -15.69 -4.18 6.75
N MET A 156 -16.29 -5.37 6.72
CA MET A 156 -15.72 -6.65 7.10
C MET A 156 -16.13 -7.69 6.04
N SER A 157 -15.26 -8.65 5.74
CA SER A 157 -15.55 -9.69 4.77
C SER A 157 -16.72 -10.58 5.21
N LEU A 158 -17.36 -11.29 4.26
CA LEU A 158 -18.44 -12.21 4.59
C LEU A 158 -17.98 -13.32 5.54
N THR A 159 -16.74 -13.80 5.40
CA THR A 159 -16.13 -14.77 6.32
C THR A 159 -16.11 -14.23 7.76
N VAL A 160 -15.59 -13.01 7.96
CA VAL A 160 -15.53 -12.36 9.28
C VAL A 160 -16.95 -12.15 9.83
N LYS A 161 -17.89 -11.68 9.00
CA LYS A 161 -19.29 -11.48 9.42
C LYS A 161 -19.98 -12.78 9.83
N GLY A 162 -19.73 -13.88 9.10
CA GLY A 162 -20.25 -15.21 9.43
C GLY A 162 -19.72 -15.70 10.79
N MET A 163 -18.40 -15.61 10.99
CA MET A 163 -17.76 -15.98 12.26
C MET A 163 -18.28 -15.13 13.42
N LEU A 164 -18.45 -13.82 13.25
CA LEU A 164 -19.04 -12.95 14.28
C LEU A 164 -20.49 -13.33 14.59
N ALA A 165 -21.29 -13.72 13.58
CA ALA A 165 -22.65 -14.17 13.79
C ALA A 165 -22.70 -15.46 14.63
N ASP A 166 -21.78 -16.39 14.40
CA ASP A 166 -21.69 -17.62 15.20
C ASP A 166 -21.22 -17.32 16.63
N LYS A 167 -20.22 -16.45 16.80
CA LYS A 167 -19.78 -15.98 18.13
C LYS A 167 -20.89 -15.28 18.92
N ARG A 168 -21.77 -14.52 18.26
CA ARG A 168 -22.97 -13.96 18.91
C ARG A 168 -23.95 -15.04 19.35
N LYS A 169 -24.16 -16.12 18.57
CA LYS A 169 -25.01 -17.25 19.00
C LYS A 169 -24.42 -18.00 20.19
N GLU A 170 -23.09 -17.97 20.34
CA GLU A 170 -22.37 -18.54 21.48
C GLU A 170 -22.43 -17.66 22.75
N GLY A 171 -23.06 -16.48 22.70
CA GLY A 171 -23.18 -15.55 23.83
C GLY A 171 -21.94 -14.68 24.06
N LEU A 172 -21.15 -14.43 23.02
CA LEU A 172 -19.95 -13.59 23.07
C LEU A 172 -20.20 -12.19 22.47
N GLU A 173 -21.33 -11.55 22.78
CA GLU A 173 -21.72 -10.27 22.19
C GLU A 173 -20.71 -9.15 22.47
N GLU A 174 -20.25 -9.02 23.72
CA GLU A 174 -19.28 -7.98 24.12
C GLU A 174 -17.96 -8.12 23.35
N GLY A 175 -17.49 -9.35 23.13
CA GLY A 175 -16.28 -9.62 22.34
C GLY A 175 -16.46 -9.27 20.86
N CYS A 176 -17.64 -9.55 20.29
CA CYS A 176 -17.97 -9.16 18.91
C CYS A 176 -18.02 -7.64 18.73
N ASP A 177 -18.55 -6.92 19.72
CA ASP A 177 -18.59 -5.45 19.71
C ASP A 177 -17.18 -4.87 19.87
N ALA A 178 -16.38 -5.41 20.80
CA ALA A 178 -14.98 -5.02 21.00
C ALA A 178 -14.12 -5.24 19.74
N PHE A 179 -14.28 -6.38 19.06
CA PHE A 179 -13.62 -6.65 17.79
C PHE A 179 -14.03 -5.64 16.70
N SER A 180 -15.33 -5.37 16.59
CA SER A 180 -15.85 -4.42 15.58
C SER A 180 -15.31 -3.00 15.82
N ASP A 181 -15.21 -2.59 17.08
CA ASP A 181 -14.60 -1.32 17.47
C ASP A 181 -13.08 -1.29 17.20
N ALA A 182 -12.37 -2.40 17.43
CA ALA A 182 -10.96 -2.51 17.09
C ALA A 182 -10.72 -2.34 15.58
N VAL A 183 -11.56 -2.97 14.74
CA VAL A 183 -11.51 -2.80 13.28
C VAL A 183 -11.74 -1.34 12.86
N ARG A 184 -12.72 -0.66 13.46
CA ARG A 184 -13.00 0.75 13.18
C ARG A 184 -11.83 1.66 13.59
N ARG A 185 -11.20 1.38 14.74
CA ARG A 185 -9.99 2.09 15.19
C ARG A 185 -8.82 1.86 14.24
N LEU A 186 -8.59 0.62 13.81
CA LEU A 186 -7.55 0.29 12.85
C LEU A 186 -7.70 1.12 11.57
N TYR A 187 -8.89 1.17 10.96
CA TYR A 187 -9.08 1.96 9.75
C TYR A 187 -8.82 3.45 9.99
N SER A 188 -9.25 3.98 11.13
CA SER A 188 -9.02 5.39 11.48
C SER A 188 -7.53 5.69 11.60
N HIS A 189 -6.75 4.84 12.29
CA HIS A 189 -5.31 5.03 12.44
C HIS A 189 -4.54 4.87 11.13
N CYS A 190 -4.99 4.00 10.22
CA CYS A 190 -4.43 3.92 8.86
C CYS A 190 -4.68 5.22 8.09
N ILE A 191 -5.91 5.77 8.16
CA ILE A 191 -6.30 6.99 7.45
C ILE A 191 -5.51 8.19 8.00
N ASP A 192 -5.46 8.37 9.31
CA ASP A 192 -4.77 9.49 9.95
C ASP A 192 -3.27 9.49 9.59
N TYR A 193 -2.64 8.30 9.59
CA TYR A 193 -1.24 8.15 9.17
C TYR A 193 -1.06 8.53 7.69
N LEU A 194 -1.95 8.07 6.81
CA LEU A 194 -1.83 8.32 5.39
C LEU A 194 -2.07 9.80 5.04
N GLU A 195 -3.04 10.45 5.69
CA GLU A 195 -3.35 11.87 5.54
C GLU A 195 -2.17 12.76 5.93
N MET A 196 -1.46 12.42 7.03
CA MET A 196 -0.24 13.12 7.43
C MET A 196 0.82 13.13 6.31
N TRP A 197 1.02 11.99 5.65
CA TRP A 197 1.97 11.90 4.54
C TRP A 197 1.47 12.57 3.26
N MET A 198 0.20 12.42 2.93
CA MET A 198 -0.42 13.06 1.76
C MET A 198 -0.36 14.60 1.87
N ALA A 199 -0.54 15.16 3.06
CA ALA A 199 -0.43 16.60 3.30
C ALA A 199 0.95 17.15 2.90
N SER A 200 2.03 16.42 3.19
CA SER A 200 3.39 16.81 2.79
C SER A 200 3.64 16.76 1.28
N LEU A 201 2.81 16.04 0.52
CA LEU A 201 2.94 15.91 -0.94
C LEU A 201 2.02 16.86 -1.70
N GLN A 202 1.14 17.56 -1.00
CA GLN A 202 0.09 18.38 -1.60
C GLN A 202 0.66 19.54 -2.43
N GLU A 203 1.83 20.08 -2.07
CA GLU A 203 2.49 21.15 -2.84
C GLU A 203 2.83 20.72 -4.27
N PHE A 204 3.00 19.41 -4.52
CA PHE A 204 3.35 18.88 -5.83
C PHE A 204 2.14 18.53 -6.71
N SER A 205 0.91 18.79 -6.23
CA SER A 205 -0.32 18.53 -6.98
C SER A 205 -0.38 19.26 -8.33
N CYS A 206 0.30 20.40 -8.46
CA CYS A 206 0.44 21.13 -9.72
C CYS A 206 1.15 20.33 -10.82
N PHE A 207 1.87 19.25 -10.49
CA PHE A 207 2.53 18.38 -11.46
C PHE A 207 1.67 17.21 -11.95
N ALA A 208 0.41 17.08 -11.51
CA ALA A 208 -0.45 15.93 -11.87
C ALA A 208 -0.51 15.68 -13.39
N TRP A 209 -0.56 16.76 -14.19
CA TRP A 209 -0.60 16.69 -15.65
C TRP A 209 0.65 16.07 -16.29
N MET A 210 1.79 16.02 -15.58
CA MET A 210 3.04 15.40 -16.04
C MET A 210 2.92 13.87 -16.23
N ALA A 211 1.88 13.23 -15.69
CA ALA A 211 1.63 11.82 -15.95
C ALA A 211 1.21 11.53 -17.40
N LEU A 212 0.67 12.52 -18.12
CA LEU A 212 0.13 12.38 -19.47
C LEU A 212 -0.82 11.17 -19.59
N SER A 213 -1.60 10.91 -18.54
CA SER A 213 -2.67 9.90 -18.52
C SER A 213 -3.91 10.38 -19.25
N GLU A 214 -4.12 11.70 -19.24
CA GLU A 214 -5.19 12.40 -19.95
C GLU A 214 -4.59 13.61 -20.66
N THR A 215 -5.33 14.18 -21.60
CA THR A 215 -4.91 15.41 -22.29
C THR A 215 -4.89 16.57 -21.30
N PRO A 216 -3.73 17.19 -21.03
CA PRO A 216 -3.62 18.26 -20.04
C PRO A 216 -4.33 19.53 -20.52
N SER A 217 -4.82 20.34 -19.57
CA SER A 217 -5.32 21.68 -19.83
C SER A 217 -4.23 22.73 -19.64
N TRP A 218 -4.40 23.92 -20.22
CA TRP A 218 -3.45 25.01 -20.00
C TRP A 218 -3.43 25.47 -18.54
N SER A 219 -4.58 25.48 -17.85
CA SER A 219 -4.63 25.85 -16.43
C SER A 219 -3.77 24.95 -15.55
N ASP A 220 -3.64 23.66 -15.90
CA ASP A 220 -2.76 22.75 -15.17
C ASP A 220 -1.29 23.14 -15.33
N VAL A 221 -0.90 23.56 -16.54
CA VAL A 221 0.46 24.01 -16.84
C VAL A 221 0.75 25.37 -16.20
N GLU A 222 -0.20 26.30 -16.23
CA GLU A 222 -0.08 27.63 -15.63
C GLU A 222 0.14 27.56 -14.11
N ALA A 223 -0.61 26.69 -13.42
CA ALA A 223 -0.41 26.44 -11.99
C ALA A 223 1.00 25.90 -11.70
N CYS A 224 1.51 25.00 -12.54
CA CYS A 224 2.87 24.46 -12.44
C CYS A 224 3.94 25.54 -12.71
N ILE A 225 3.74 26.40 -13.70
CA ILE A 225 4.65 27.53 -13.99
C ILE A 225 4.72 28.48 -12.80
N THR A 226 3.58 28.81 -12.19
CA THR A 226 3.52 29.68 -11.01
C THR A 226 4.35 29.10 -9.87
N TYR A 227 4.16 27.82 -9.56
CA TYR A 227 4.95 27.10 -8.56
C TYR A 227 6.45 27.11 -8.88
N LEU A 228 6.84 26.88 -10.14
CA LEU A 228 8.23 26.85 -10.56
C LEU A 228 8.91 28.22 -10.45
N ILE A 229 8.21 29.30 -10.80
CA ILE A 229 8.69 30.68 -10.64
C ILE A 229 8.97 30.98 -9.16
N GLU A 230 8.09 30.56 -8.24
CA GLU A 230 8.30 30.71 -6.80
C GLU A 230 9.54 29.96 -6.29
N LYS A 231 9.91 28.84 -6.94
CA LYS A 231 11.13 28.07 -6.66
C LYS A 231 12.36 28.56 -7.45
N GLY A 232 12.26 29.68 -8.19
CA GLY A 232 13.36 30.30 -8.91
C GLY A 232 13.67 29.69 -10.28
N VAL A 233 12.73 28.95 -10.86
CA VAL A 233 12.86 28.40 -12.23
C VAL A 233 12.15 29.33 -13.21
N GLU A 234 12.93 29.98 -14.08
CA GLU A 234 12.39 30.87 -15.11
C GLU A 234 11.81 30.10 -16.30
N ILE A 235 10.50 30.26 -16.48
CA ILE A 235 9.74 29.74 -17.62
C ILE A 235 9.18 30.92 -18.43
N ASP A 236 9.43 30.93 -19.73
CA ASP A 236 8.75 31.85 -20.67
C ASP A 236 7.35 31.28 -20.96
N ASP A 237 6.33 31.87 -20.36
CA ASP A 237 4.94 31.41 -20.41
C ASP A 237 4.34 31.52 -21.82
N ILE A 238 4.64 32.60 -22.55
CA ILE A 238 4.20 32.81 -23.93
C ILE A 238 4.74 31.69 -24.82
N ARG A 239 6.05 31.44 -24.73
CA ARG A 239 6.68 30.36 -25.50
C ARG A 239 6.20 28.99 -25.02
N CYS A 240 6.02 28.79 -23.72
CA CYS A 240 5.54 27.54 -23.16
C CYS A 240 4.11 27.22 -23.65
N PHE A 241 3.25 28.22 -23.83
CA PHE A 241 1.90 28.04 -24.39
C PHE A 241 1.93 27.46 -25.80
N ASP A 242 2.79 27.99 -26.67
CA ASP A 242 2.95 27.46 -28.03
C ASP A 242 3.48 26.03 -28.04
N GLN A 243 4.44 25.72 -27.16
CA GLN A 243 4.98 24.37 -27.01
C GLN A 243 3.96 23.39 -26.42
N PHE A 244 3.15 23.84 -25.46
CA PHE A 244 2.05 23.09 -24.88
C PHE A 244 1.02 22.68 -25.94
N ASN A 245 0.69 23.55 -26.89
CA ASN A 245 -0.22 23.19 -27.99
C ASN A 245 0.34 22.04 -28.86
N ASN A 246 1.67 21.93 -28.98
CA ASN A 246 2.28 20.78 -29.67
C ASN A 246 2.20 19.50 -28.82
N LEU A 247 2.46 19.60 -27.51
CA LEU A 247 2.29 18.49 -26.57
C LEU A 247 0.85 17.98 -26.57
N LYS A 248 -0.13 18.88 -26.49
CA LYS A 248 -1.55 18.57 -26.52
C LYS A 248 -1.92 17.73 -27.74
N LYS A 249 -1.55 18.20 -28.94
CA LYS A 249 -1.77 17.45 -30.20
C LYS A 249 -1.08 16.09 -30.20
N PHE A 250 0.10 15.99 -29.59
CA PHE A 250 0.81 14.71 -29.47
C PHE A 250 0.05 13.73 -28.56
N VAL A 251 -0.39 14.19 -27.39
CA VAL A 251 -1.15 13.36 -26.43
C VAL A 251 -2.48 12.94 -27.01
N GLU A 252 -3.21 13.84 -27.66
CA GLU A 252 -4.47 13.54 -28.38
C GLU A 252 -4.26 12.53 -29.50
N ALA A 253 -3.15 12.61 -30.24
CA ALA A 253 -2.85 11.64 -31.30
C ALA A 253 -2.44 10.26 -30.78
N SER A 254 -1.97 10.18 -29.54
CA SER A 254 -1.50 8.93 -28.91
C SER A 254 -2.47 8.40 -27.84
N SER A 255 -3.64 9.03 -27.64
CA SER A 255 -4.62 8.61 -26.63
C SER A 255 -5.14 7.20 -26.88
N ASP A 256 -5.33 6.85 -28.15
CA ASP A 256 -5.90 5.56 -28.59
C ASP A 256 -4.83 4.46 -28.74
N GLU A 257 -3.54 4.79 -28.57
CA GLU A 257 -2.44 3.82 -28.61
C GLU A 257 -2.35 3.08 -27.26
N GLU A 258 -2.78 1.81 -27.21
CA GLU A 258 -2.68 0.97 -26.00
C GLU A 258 -1.25 0.94 -25.44
N GLU A 259 -0.25 0.81 -26.32
CA GLU A 259 1.17 0.85 -25.93
C GLU A 259 1.54 2.15 -25.19
N PHE A 260 1.02 3.30 -25.65
CA PHE A 260 1.31 4.59 -25.02
C PHE A 260 0.74 4.67 -23.60
N GLN A 261 -0.44 4.08 -23.36
CA GLN A 261 -1.08 4.10 -22.04
C GLN A 261 -0.32 3.28 -21.00
N HIS A 262 0.38 2.23 -21.43
CA HIS A 262 1.21 1.40 -20.56
C HIS A 262 2.60 1.98 -20.26
N LEU A 263 3.00 3.05 -20.95
CA LEU A 263 4.29 3.71 -20.71
C LEU A 263 4.30 4.47 -19.38
N LEU A 264 5.44 4.41 -18.68
CA LEU A 264 5.74 5.25 -17.53
C LEU A 264 5.84 6.72 -17.94
N SER A 265 5.62 7.63 -16.99
CA SER A 265 5.66 9.08 -17.26
C SER A 265 6.95 9.49 -17.97
N HIS A 266 8.11 9.03 -17.50
CA HIS A 266 9.40 9.36 -18.12
C HIS A 266 9.52 8.83 -19.56
N GLN A 267 8.93 7.67 -19.86
CA GLN A 267 8.92 7.10 -21.21
C GLN A 267 7.99 7.87 -22.14
N LYS A 268 6.82 8.31 -21.65
CA LYS A 268 5.89 9.17 -22.41
C LYS A 268 6.55 10.50 -22.81
N TRP A 269 7.21 11.16 -21.86
CA TRP A 269 7.96 12.39 -22.11
C TRP A 269 9.15 12.18 -23.05
N THR A 270 9.89 11.08 -22.89
CA THR A 270 10.98 10.71 -23.82
C THR A 270 10.46 10.52 -25.24
N LYS A 271 9.34 9.80 -25.42
CA LYS A 271 8.68 9.61 -26.73
C LYS A 271 8.26 10.94 -27.36
N TYR A 272 7.72 11.88 -26.56
CA TYR A 272 7.38 13.22 -27.03
C TYR A 272 8.62 13.99 -27.51
N PHE A 273 9.66 14.07 -26.68
CA PHE A 273 10.88 14.83 -27.02
C PHE A 273 11.62 14.25 -28.23
N LEU A 274 11.65 12.92 -28.39
CA LEU A 274 12.24 12.27 -29.57
C LEU A 274 11.46 12.51 -30.87
N LYS A 275 10.14 12.76 -30.77
CA LYS A 275 9.29 13.05 -31.94
C LYS A 275 9.32 14.52 -32.33
N ALA A 276 9.74 15.40 -31.42
CA ALA A 276 9.82 16.83 -31.69
C ALA A 276 10.99 17.16 -32.63
N LYS A 277 10.73 18.02 -33.62
CA LYS A 277 11.67 18.29 -34.73
C LYS A 277 12.87 19.14 -34.32
N ALA A 278 12.71 20.01 -33.32
CA ALA A 278 13.72 20.96 -32.88
C ALA A 278 13.50 21.32 -31.40
N ILE A 279 14.57 21.70 -30.70
CA ILE A 279 14.54 22.00 -29.26
C ILE A 279 13.64 23.19 -28.94
N GLU A 280 13.52 24.14 -29.86
CA GLU A 280 12.68 25.32 -29.73
C GLU A 280 11.19 24.98 -29.59
N CYS A 281 10.78 23.79 -30.07
CA CYS A 281 9.41 23.30 -29.99
C CYS A 281 9.02 22.76 -28.61
N TYR A 282 9.97 22.57 -27.69
CA TYR A 282 9.71 21.98 -26.37
C TYR A 282 10.65 22.47 -25.25
N SER A 283 11.52 23.46 -25.51
CA SER A 283 12.54 23.93 -24.56
C SER A 283 12.03 24.37 -23.18
N GLU A 284 10.86 25.00 -23.08
CA GLU A 284 10.26 25.40 -21.80
C GLU A 284 9.64 24.18 -21.10
N LEU A 285 8.93 23.33 -21.84
CA LEU A 285 8.44 22.05 -21.33
C LEU A 285 9.57 21.14 -20.83
N LEU A 286 10.75 21.21 -21.46
CA LEU A 286 11.94 20.48 -21.03
C LEU A 286 12.43 20.95 -19.67
N LYS A 287 12.43 22.26 -19.39
CA LYS A 287 12.78 22.80 -18.06
C LYS A 287 11.84 22.27 -17.00
N ILE A 288 10.52 22.26 -17.28
CA ILE A 288 9.50 21.71 -16.38
C ILE A 288 9.76 20.22 -16.12
N ALA A 289 9.98 19.44 -17.19
CA ALA A 289 10.27 18.02 -17.08
C ALA A 289 11.57 17.73 -16.31
N GLN A 290 12.62 18.51 -16.54
CA GLN A 290 13.89 18.39 -15.81
C GLN A 290 13.70 18.64 -14.32
N PHE A 291 12.95 19.68 -13.93
CA PHE A 291 12.64 19.93 -12.53
C PHE A 291 11.82 18.77 -11.94
N PHE A 292 10.72 18.40 -12.59
CA PHE A 292 9.81 17.36 -12.11
C PHE A 292 10.50 16.00 -11.91
N PHE A 293 11.26 15.54 -12.90
CA PHE A 293 11.95 14.24 -12.83
C PHE A 293 13.21 14.28 -11.94
N ALA A 294 13.69 15.46 -11.54
CA ALA A 294 14.71 15.59 -10.50
C ALA A 294 14.14 15.49 -9.08
N ILE A 295 12.82 15.62 -8.89
CA ILE A 295 12.18 15.42 -7.60
C ILE A 295 12.28 13.93 -7.25
N PRO A 296 12.98 13.55 -6.17
CA PRO A 296 13.16 12.14 -5.88
C PRO A 296 11.84 11.59 -5.37
N SER A 297 11.27 10.62 -6.08
CA SER A 297 10.08 9.89 -5.63
C SER A 297 10.33 9.16 -4.29
N HIS A 298 11.59 8.93 -3.92
CA HIS A 298 12.01 8.26 -2.69
C HIS A 298 12.43 9.20 -1.54
N SER A 299 12.42 10.52 -1.74
CA SER A 299 12.75 11.48 -0.68
C SER A 299 11.58 12.40 -0.39
N VAL A 300 10.55 11.84 0.24
CA VAL A 300 9.80 12.66 1.19
C VAL A 300 10.76 12.99 2.34
N ASN A 301 11.45 14.12 2.22
CA ASN A 301 12.33 14.66 3.25
C ASN A 301 11.47 15.43 4.24
N MET A 302 11.24 14.83 5.42
CA MET A 302 10.73 15.55 6.60
C MET A 302 11.70 16.65 7.09
N GLU A 303 12.91 16.76 6.53
CA GLU A 303 13.92 17.73 6.98
C GLU A 303 13.67 19.17 6.48
N TRP A 304 12.83 19.38 5.46
CA TRP A 304 12.46 20.75 5.04
C TRP A 304 11.41 21.40 5.94
N SER A 305 10.69 20.64 6.78
CA SER A 305 9.73 21.16 7.76
C SER A 305 10.30 21.31 9.18
N ALA A 306 11.45 20.69 9.49
CA ALA A 306 12.09 20.82 10.81
C ALA A 306 13.03 22.04 10.93
N SER A 307 13.16 22.84 9.88
CA SER A 307 14.05 24.01 9.85
C SER A 307 13.33 25.35 9.97
N PHE A 308 12.11 25.42 10.52
CA PHE A 308 11.51 26.67 11.02
C PHE A 308 10.43 26.35 12.06
N HIS A 309 10.84 26.05 13.30
CA HIS A 309 10.31 26.62 14.55
C HIS A 309 11.03 26.05 15.77
#